data_AF-A0A356K2J8-F1
#
_entry.id   AF-A0A356K2J8-F1
#
_cell.length_a   1.000
_cell.length_b   1.000
_cell.length_c   1.000
_cell.angle_alpha   90.00
_cell.angle_beta   90.00
_cell.angle_gamma   90.00
#
_symmetry.space_group_name_H-M   'P 1'
#
loop_
_entity.id
_entity.type
_entity.pdbx_description
1 polymer ?
#
loop_
_entity_poly.entity_id
_entity_poly.type
_entity_poly.pdbx_seq_one_letter_code
_entity_poly.pdbx_strand_id
1 'polypeptide(L)' 'MRYDIKESIYKDPNLLRFLRENSSYYKRLNRGESLDNMINEMKSKYGLRFKDKVDKVSTGIDLINAFMNVTKE' A
#
# COMPACT_ATOMS: atom_id res chain seq x y z
N MET A 1 22.91 -1.07 -4.39
CA MET A 1 21.76 -0.16 -4.19
C MET A 1 22.37 1.15 -3.77
N ARG A 2 21.93 2.28 -4.31
CA ARG A 2 22.48 3.58 -3.89
C ARG A 2 22.15 3.83 -2.41
N TYR A 3 23.04 4.53 -1.71
CA TYR A 3 22.93 4.72 -0.26
C TYR A 3 21.67 5.49 0.14
N ASP A 4 21.32 6.52 -0.63
CA ASP A 4 20.11 7.35 -0.49
C ASP A 4 18.82 6.53 -0.58
N ILE A 5 18.75 5.58 -1.51
CA ILE A 5 17.61 4.65 -1.64
C ILE A 5 17.52 3.74 -0.42
N LYS A 6 18.67 3.19 0.01
CA LYS A 6 18.72 2.33 1.20
C LYS A 6 18.27 3.10 2.44
N GLU A 7 18.76 4.32 2.64
CA GLU A 7 18.37 5.16 3.78
C GLU A 7 16.85 5.43 3.78
N SER A 8 16.30 5.78 2.62
CA SER A 8 14.85 6.03 2.46
C SER A 8 14.00 4.81 2.81
N ILE A 9 14.41 3.61 2.38
CA ILE A 9 13.72 2.37 2.70
C ILE A 9 13.77 2.04 4.19
N TYR A 10 14.91 2.27 4.84
CA TYR A 10 15.08 1.93 6.26
C TYR A 10 14.39 2.92 7.21
N LYS A 11 14.09 4.14 6.74
CA LYS A 11 13.30 5.14 7.46
C LYS A 11 11.80 4.79 7.54
N ASP A 12 11.27 4.03 6.56
CA ASP A 12 9.86 3.61 6.54
C ASP A 12 9.73 2.10 6.83
N PRO A 13 9.15 1.72 7.98
CA PRO A 13 8.93 0.31 8.34
C PRO A 13 8.14 -0.49 7.30
N ASN A 14 7.17 0.14 6.61
CA ASN A 14 6.37 -0.53 5.59
C ASN A 14 7.19 -0.80 4.32
N LEU A 15 8.04 0.14 3.91
CA LEU A 15 8.93 -0.08 2.77
C LEU A 15 9.97 -1.15 3.09
N LEU A 16 10.54 -1.13 4.30
CA LEU A 16 11.47 -2.16 4.73
C LEU A 16 10.81 -3.55 4.76
N ARG A 17 9.59 -3.65 5.30
CA ARG A 17 8.81 -4.89 5.29
C ARG A 17 8.53 -5.35 3.85
N PHE A 18 8.08 -4.44 2.98
CA PHE A 18 7.80 -4.75 1.59
C PHE A 18 9.04 -5.20 0.82
N LEU A 19 10.21 -4.61 1.08
CA LEU A 19 11.48 -5.04 0.49
C LEU A 19 11.85 -6.47 0.93
N ARG A 20 11.60 -6.82 2.20
CA ARG A 20 11.84 -8.17 2.74
C ARG A 20 10.90 -9.21 2.13
N GLU A 21 9.63 -8.85 1.94
CA GLU A 21 8.63 -9.70 1.29
C GLU A 21 8.87 -9.88 -0.22
N ASN A 22 9.43 -8.87 -0.89
CA ASN A 22 9.60 -8.84 -2.35
C ASN A 22 11.09 -8.70 -2.69
N SER A 23 11.87 -9.75 -2.43
CA SER A 23 13.34 -9.75 -2.59
C SER A 23 13.83 -9.45 -4.02
N SER A 24 12.97 -9.54 -5.04
CA SER A 24 13.26 -9.09 -6.41
C SER A 24 13.67 -7.61 -6.46
N TYR A 25 13.16 -6.79 -5.54
CA TYR A 25 13.46 -5.36 -5.48
C TYR A 25 14.92 -5.04 -5.17
N TYR A 26 15.64 -5.91 -4.46
CA TYR A 26 17.08 -5.72 -4.28
C TYR A 26 17.80 -5.65 -5.64
N LYS A 27 17.44 -6.54 -6.58
CA LYS A 27 18.04 -6.56 -7.93
C LYS A 27 17.52 -5.41 -8.79
N ARG A 28 16.22 -5.11 -8.74
CA ARG A 28 15.58 -4.02 -9.49
C ARG A 28 16.18 -2.65 -9.15
N LEU A 29 16.27 -2.33 -7.86
CA LEU A 29 16.86 -1.08 -7.37
C LEU A 29 18.36 -0.99 -7.66
N ASN A 30 19.08 -2.12 -7.67
CA ASN A 30 20.48 -2.17 -8.07
C ASN A 30 20.69 -1.89 -9.57
N ARG A 31 19.69 -2.17 -10.41
CA ARG A 31 19.70 -1.90 -11.86
C ARG A 31 19.25 -0.49 -12.22
N GLY A 32 18.97 0.35 -11.21
CA GLY A 32 18.53 1.73 -11.41
C GLY A 32 17.02 1.91 -11.56
N GLU A 33 16.21 0.92 -11.19
CA GLU A 33 14.75 1.11 -11.13
C GLU A 33 14.38 2.16 -10.06
N SER A 34 13.36 2.98 -10.35
CA SER A 34 12.90 4.00 -9.42
C SER A 34 12.31 3.38 -8.14
N LEU A 35 12.61 4.01 -7.00
CA LEU A 35 12.00 3.69 -5.72
C LEU A 35 10.48 3.95 -5.74
N ASP A 36 10.00 4.88 -6.57
CA ASP A 36 8.57 5.20 -6.68
C ASP A 36 7.73 4.00 -7.15
N ASN A 37 8.29 3.15 -8.01
CA ASN A 37 7.62 1.92 -8.43
C ASN A 37 7.38 1.00 -7.23
N MET A 38 8.40 0.84 -6.37
CA MET A 38 8.29 0.06 -5.14
C MET A 38 7.27 0.65 -4.18
N ILE A 39 7.26 1.97 -4.01
CA ILE A 39 6.30 2.67 -3.15
C ILE A 39 4.87 2.45 -3.66
N ASN A 40 4.65 2.55 -4.97
CA ASN A 40 3.34 2.39 -5.58
C ASN A 40 2.82 0.94 -5.50
N GLU A 41 3.68 -0.05 -5.70
CA GLU A 41 3.34 -1.47 -5.50
C GLU A 41 3.06 -1.76 -4.02
N MET A 42 3.88 -1.24 -3.09
CA MET A 42 3.65 -1.34 -1.64
C MET A 42 2.30 -0.76 -1.24
N LYS A 43 2.00 0.48 -1.67
CA LYS A 43 0.74 1.14 -1.34
C LYS A 43 -0.46 0.33 -1.84
N SER A 44 -0.35 -0.26 -3.03
CA SER A 44 -1.38 -1.14 -3.57
C SER A 44 -1.55 -2.40 -2.73
N LYS A 45 -0.45 -3.09 -2.40
CA LYS A 45 -0.47 -4.36 -1.66
C LYS A 45 -1.01 -4.20 -0.24
N TYR A 46 -0.70 -3.08 0.41
CA TYR A 46 -1.12 -2.80 1.79
C TYR A 46 -2.43 -2.02 1.90
N GLY A 47 -3.10 -1.71 0.78
CA GLY A 47 -4.34 -0.93 0.80
C GLY A 47 -4.15 0.49 1.36
N LEU A 48 -2.96 1.06 1.17
CA LEU A 48 -2.57 2.40 1.65
C LEU A 48 -2.82 3.48 0.59
N ARG A 49 -3.35 3.13 -0.59
CA ARG A 49 -3.72 4.15 -1.57
C ARG A 49 -4.90 4.95 -1.03
N PHE A 50 -4.93 6.24 -1.36
CA PHE A 50 -6.02 7.11 -0.95
C PHE A 50 -7.37 6.58 -1.45
N LYS A 51 -7.40 6.03 -2.67
CA LYS A 51 -8.58 5.36 -3.25
C LYS A 51 -9.09 4.22 -2.37
N ASP A 52 -8.20 3.35 -1.88
CA ASP A 52 -8.59 2.20 -1.05
C ASP A 52 -9.25 2.63 0.27
N LYS A 53 -8.89 3.81 0.80
CA LYS A 53 -9.55 4.38 1.98
C LYS A 53 -10.95 4.90 1.66
N VAL A 54 -11.14 5.55 0.51
CA VAL A 54 -12.44 6.06 0.07
C VAL A 54 -13.40 4.90 -0.24
N ASP A 55 -12.93 3.87 -0.94
CA ASP A 55 -13.73 2.69 -1.27
C ASP A 55 -14.25 2.00 0.00
N LYS A 56 -13.41 1.86 1.04
CA LYS A 56 -13.82 1.31 2.34
C LYS A 56 -14.91 2.13 3.04
N VAL A 57 -14.87 3.46 2.95
CA VAL A 57 -15.89 4.33 3.55
C VAL A 57 -17.22 4.20 2.80
N SER A 58 -17.20 4.15 1.46
CA SER A 58 -18.39 3.94 0.65
C SER A 58 -19.07 2.60 0.99
N THR A 59 -18.30 1.51 1.02
CA THR A 59 -18.83 0.18 1.37
C THR A 59 -19.42 0.15 2.79
N GLY A 60 -18.82 0.87 3.74
CA GLY A 60 -19.36 0.99 5.10
C GLY A 60 -20.73 1.68 5.14
N ILE A 61 -20.91 2.75 4.36
CA ILE A 61 -22.18 3.47 4.26
C ILE A 61 -23.25 2.59 3.61
N ASP A 62 -22.91 1.86 2.55
CA ASP A 62 -23.83 0.94 1.87
C ASP A 62 -24.29 -0.19 2.79
N LEU A 63 -23.39 -0.74 3.60
CA LEU A 63 -23.75 -1.74 4.63
C LEU A 63 -24.74 -1.17 5.64
N ILE A 64 -24.46 0.01 6.20
CA ILE A 64 -25.34 0.64 7.20
C ILE A 64 -26.73 0.92 6.61
N ASN A 65 -26.80 1.39 5.36
CA ASN A 65 -28.07 1.62 4.68
C ASN A 65 -28.83 0.32 4.43
N ALA A 66 -28.16 -0.76 4.01
CA ALA A 66 -28.77 -2.07 3.85
C ALA A 66 -29.32 -2.62 5.17
N PHE A 67 -28.56 -2.52 6.27
CA PHE A 67 -29.01 -2.91 7.60
C PHE A 67 -30.22 -2.09 8.06
N MET A 68 -30.19 -0.75 7.92
CA MET A 68 -31.32 0.10 8.28
C MET A 68 -32.60 -0.22 7.51
N ASN A 69 -32.50 -0.58 6.24
CA ASN A 69 -33.65 -0.97 5.43
C ASN A 69 -34.26 -2.29 5.90
N VAL A 70 -33.43 -3.28 6.24
CA VAL A 70 -33.89 -4.60 6.73
C VAL A 70 -34.55 -4.51 8.12
N THR A 71 -34.08 -3.60 8.99
CA THR A 71 -34.67 -3.42 10.33
C THR A 71 -35.91 -2.52 10.36
N LYS A 72 -36.30 -1.93 9.23
CA LYS A 72 -37.51 -1.09 9.12
C LYS A 72 -38.74 -1.86 8.63
N GLU A 73 -38.59 -3.16 8.39
CA GLU A 73 -39.70 -4.15 8.30
C GLU A 73 -39.90 -4.85 9.65
#